data_AF-U2ZH20-F1
#
_entry.id   AF-U2ZH20-F1
#
_cell.length_a   1.000
_cell.length_b   1.000
_cell.length_c   1.000
_cell.angle_alpha   90.00
_cell.angle_beta   90.00
_cell.angle_gamma   90.00
#
_symmetry.space_group_name_H-M   'P 1'
#
loop_
_entity.id
_entity.type
_entity.pdbx_description
1 polymer ?
#
loop_
_entity_poly.entity_id
_entity_poly.type
_entity_poly.pdbx_seq_one_letter_code
_entity_poly.pdbx_strand_id
1 'polypeptide(L)'
;MFDEEVVIEIYEWYENIESRLSDVVGIVPLSSEKDLAKIHSPRLVSIIIETCSVIDTLLRAQMPERFKRPGAKGREMTRNGANIYDYHRELESTLKLTESKSVLLKGKPLLLCPFEKWSSTSYSSPMAWWRVYNRLKHNRIESSKEANLLHCVNALCALKQVMTKIPDVMRLSLRFNWVQDSTVNPEILLPLLHKVNECNYLAYTEFFATFLMPVELGSIDQIRPRQWGNHNQLSGHIGRW
;
A
#
# COMPACT_ATOMS: atom_id res chain seq x y z
N MET A 1 18.49 -8.17 3.35
CA MET A 1 18.30 -7.75 1.94
C MET A 1 17.57 -8.88 1.25
N PHE A 2 16.44 -8.61 0.61
CA PHE A 2 15.73 -9.64 -0.16
C PHE A 2 16.56 -10.01 -1.39
N ASP A 3 16.73 -11.31 -1.65
CA ASP A 3 17.28 -11.76 -2.93
C ASP A 3 16.33 -11.41 -4.09
N GLU A 4 16.80 -11.54 -5.33
CA GLU A 4 16.00 -11.16 -6.51
C GLU A 4 14.79 -12.05 -6.74
N GLU A 5 14.91 -13.34 -6.48
CA GLU A 5 13.83 -14.30 -6.66
C GLU A 5 12.66 -13.98 -5.72
N VAL A 6 12.95 -13.71 -4.45
CA VAL A 6 11.93 -13.30 -3.46
C VAL A 6 11.30 -11.96 -3.85
N VAL A 7 12.06 -10.99 -4.37
CA VAL A 7 11.46 -9.73 -4.84
C VAL A 7 10.51 -9.99 -6.01
N ILE A 8 10.90 -10.82 -6.98
CA ILE A 8 10.03 -11.22 -8.10
C ILE A 8 8.73 -11.83 -7.58
N GLU A 9 8.80 -12.78 -6.64
CA GLU A 9 7.62 -13.40 -6.03
C GLU A 9 6.69 -12.36 -5.36
N ILE A 10 7.26 -11.35 -4.68
CA ILE A 10 6.46 -10.28 -4.06
C ILE A 10 5.67 -9.48 -5.12
N TYR A 11 6.28 -9.17 -6.27
CA TYR A 11 5.57 -8.50 -7.37
C TYR A 11 4.50 -9.42 -7.99
N GLU A 12 4.81 -10.69 -8.21
CA GLU A 12 3.84 -11.66 -8.74
C GLU A 12 2.64 -11.86 -7.80
N TRP A 13 2.86 -11.89 -6.48
CA TRP A 13 1.78 -11.88 -5.50
C TRP A 13 0.93 -10.63 -5.62
N TYR A 14 1.55 -9.45 -5.75
CA TYR A 14 0.82 -8.20 -5.93
C TYR A 14 -0.05 -8.24 -7.19
N GLU A 15 0.52 -8.60 -8.34
CA GLU A 15 -0.17 -8.65 -9.62
C GLU A 15 -1.31 -9.68 -9.62
N ASN A 16 -1.12 -10.84 -8.98
CA ASN A 16 -2.17 -11.84 -8.82
C ASN A 16 -3.35 -11.31 -8.01
N ILE A 17 -3.08 -10.66 -6.89
CA ILE A 17 -4.11 -10.08 -6.02
C ILE A 17 -4.83 -8.94 -6.75
N GLU A 18 -4.09 -8.07 -7.44
CA GLU A 18 -4.64 -6.96 -8.24
C GLU A 18 -5.55 -7.48 -9.35
N SER A 19 -5.12 -8.50 -10.08
CA SER A 19 -5.94 -9.15 -11.12
C SER A 19 -7.26 -9.69 -10.57
N ARG A 20 -7.24 -10.35 -9.40
CA ARG A 20 -8.46 -10.85 -8.76
C ARG A 20 -9.39 -9.74 -8.27
N LEU A 21 -8.84 -8.59 -7.88
CA LEU A 21 -9.65 -7.41 -7.58
C LEU A 21 -10.25 -6.82 -8.86
N SER A 22 -9.47 -6.79 -9.95
CA SER A 22 -9.90 -6.37 -11.28
C SER A 22 -11.13 -7.15 -11.77
N ASP A 23 -11.14 -8.48 -11.59
CA ASP A 23 -12.31 -9.32 -11.91
C ASP A 23 -13.60 -8.91 -11.18
N VAL A 24 -13.49 -8.47 -9.92
CA VAL A 24 -14.64 -8.00 -9.14
C VAL A 24 -15.11 -6.64 -9.63
N VAL A 25 -14.15 -5.74 -9.90
CA VAL A 25 -14.41 -4.37 -10.35
C VAL A 25 -14.92 -4.32 -11.80
N GLY A 26 -14.60 -5.31 -12.63
CA GLY A 26 -15.17 -5.44 -13.97
C GLY A 26 -16.70 -5.58 -13.98
N ILE A 27 -17.30 -5.95 -12.84
CA ILE A 27 -18.74 -6.13 -12.66
C ILE A 27 -19.37 -4.97 -11.87
N VAL A 28 -18.58 -4.27 -11.06
CA VAL A 28 -19.07 -3.29 -10.07
C VAL A 28 -18.37 -1.94 -10.24
N PRO A 29 -19.11 -0.84 -10.47
CA PRO A 29 -18.49 0.46 -10.74
C PRO A 29 -17.80 1.04 -9.50
N LEU A 30 -16.61 1.64 -9.71
CA LEU A 30 -15.90 2.40 -8.69
C LEU A 30 -16.32 3.87 -8.71
N SER A 31 -17.25 4.24 -7.82
CA SER A 31 -17.87 5.58 -7.77
C SER A 31 -17.39 6.42 -6.58
N SER A 32 -17.59 5.92 -5.36
CA SER A 32 -17.33 6.64 -4.10
C SER A 32 -17.03 5.67 -2.97
N GLU A 33 -16.25 6.10 -1.96
CA GLU A 33 -15.96 5.25 -0.79
C GLU A 33 -17.23 4.70 -0.12
N LYS A 34 -18.29 5.51 -0.04
CA LYS A 34 -19.58 5.12 0.53
C LYS A 34 -20.22 3.97 -0.23
N ASP A 35 -20.06 3.91 -1.55
CA ASP A 35 -20.61 2.83 -2.37
C ASP A 35 -19.73 1.59 -2.31
N LEU A 36 -18.40 1.77 -2.34
CA LEU A 36 -17.44 0.67 -2.14
C LEU A 36 -17.66 -0.05 -0.80
N ALA A 37 -18.05 0.68 0.25
CA ALA A 37 -18.32 0.11 1.56
C ALA A 37 -19.57 -0.79 1.62
N LYS A 38 -20.50 -0.67 0.65
CA LYS A 38 -21.74 -1.46 0.58
C LYS A 38 -21.58 -2.75 -0.23
N ILE A 39 -20.48 -2.89 -0.96
CA ILE A 39 -20.25 -4.02 -1.86
C ILE A 39 -19.55 -5.11 -1.07
N HIS A 40 -20.29 -6.18 -0.78
CA HIS A 40 -19.82 -7.35 -0.07
C HIS A 40 -19.76 -8.55 -1.02
N SER A 41 -18.72 -9.38 -0.89
CA SER A 41 -18.62 -10.63 -1.62
C SER A 41 -17.65 -11.58 -0.90
N PRO A 42 -17.93 -12.88 -0.85
CA PRO A 42 -16.99 -13.87 -0.31
C PRO A 42 -15.61 -13.82 -0.98
N ARG A 43 -15.52 -13.39 -2.25
CA ARG A 43 -14.24 -13.23 -2.97
C ARG A 43 -13.35 -12.15 -2.36
N LEU A 44 -13.94 -11.15 -1.69
CA LEU A 44 -13.20 -10.06 -1.04
C LEU A 44 -12.44 -10.55 0.20
N VAL A 45 -12.96 -11.58 0.88
CA VAL A 45 -12.33 -12.16 2.07
C VAL A 45 -10.94 -12.69 1.75
N SER A 46 -10.80 -13.45 0.67
CA SER A 46 -9.49 -14.02 0.29
C SER A 46 -8.51 -12.94 -0.14
N ILE A 47 -8.97 -11.93 -0.88
CA ILE A 47 -8.15 -10.77 -1.27
C ILE A 47 -7.61 -10.06 -0.03
N ILE A 48 -8.46 -9.72 0.95
CA ILE A 48 -8.03 -9.02 2.18
C ILE A 48 -7.01 -9.85 2.96
N ILE A 49 -7.30 -11.15 3.17
CA ILE A 49 -6.43 -12.02 3.95
C ILE A 49 -5.03 -12.12 3.34
N GLU A 50 -4.96 -12.35 2.05
CA GLU A 50 -3.70 -12.51 1.34
C GLU A 50 -2.92 -11.21 1.29
N THR A 51 -3.57 -10.11 0.89
CA THR A 51 -2.96 -8.77 0.85
C THR A 51 -2.34 -8.39 2.19
N CYS A 52 -3.12 -8.52 3.26
CA CYS A 52 -2.65 -8.12 4.59
C CYS A 52 -1.60 -9.09 5.15
N SER A 53 -1.61 -10.35 4.73
CA SER A 53 -0.54 -11.30 5.06
C SER A 53 0.78 -10.92 4.40
N VAL A 54 0.76 -10.49 3.13
CA VAL A 54 1.98 -9.99 2.46
C VAL A 54 2.47 -8.71 3.14
N ILE A 55 1.57 -7.78 3.49
CA ILE A 55 1.92 -6.57 4.27
C ILE A 55 2.60 -6.95 5.60
N ASP A 56 2.01 -7.88 6.36
CA ASP A 56 2.58 -8.32 7.64
C ASP A 56 3.98 -8.89 7.46
N THR A 57 4.19 -9.74 6.45
CA THR A 57 5.50 -10.32 6.12
C THR A 57 6.52 -9.24 5.75
N LEU A 58 6.16 -8.30 4.87
CA LEU A 58 7.05 -7.23 4.42
C LEU A 58 7.46 -6.32 5.58
N LEU A 59 6.50 -5.83 6.37
CA LEU A 59 6.78 -4.98 7.53
C LEU A 59 7.61 -5.72 8.57
N ARG A 60 7.30 -6.99 8.85
CA ARG A 60 8.07 -7.84 9.77
C ARG A 60 9.51 -8.03 9.33
N ALA A 61 9.77 -8.14 8.03
CA ALA A 61 11.13 -8.26 7.49
C ALA A 61 11.96 -6.97 7.68
N GLN A 62 11.31 -5.80 7.78
CA GLN A 62 11.98 -4.53 8.06
C GLN A 62 12.23 -4.28 9.56
N MET A 63 11.61 -5.07 10.44
CA MET A 63 11.79 -4.92 11.88
C MET A 63 13.21 -5.34 12.32
N PRO A 64 13.78 -4.68 13.33
CA PRO A 64 15.01 -5.16 13.96
C PRO A 64 14.77 -6.55 14.57
N GLU A 65 15.82 -7.39 14.61
CA GLU A 65 15.75 -8.74 15.18
C GLU A 65 15.18 -8.75 16.60
N ARG A 66 15.50 -7.71 17.38
CA ARG A 66 14.98 -7.47 18.71
C ARG A 66 14.55 -6.03 18.90
N PHE A 67 13.44 -5.82 19.59
CA PHE A 67 12.94 -4.51 19.98
C PHE A 67 12.29 -4.58 21.38
N LYS A 68 12.09 -3.42 22.01
CA LYS A 68 11.44 -3.33 23.32
C LYS A 68 10.08 -2.67 23.19
N ARG A 69 9.03 -3.33 23.69
CA ARG A 69 7.72 -2.69 23.83
C ARG A 69 7.72 -1.71 25.01
N PRO A 70 7.08 -0.54 24.88
CA PRO A 70 6.94 0.40 26.00
C PRO A 70 6.15 -0.22 27.16
N GLY A 71 6.52 0.11 28.40
CA GLY A 71 5.89 -0.37 29.62
C GLY A 71 6.88 -0.44 30.80
N ALA A 72 6.37 -0.48 32.03
CA ALA A 72 7.18 -0.42 33.27
C ALA A 72 8.27 -1.51 33.38
N LYS A 73 8.11 -2.63 32.67
CA LYS A 73 9.10 -3.72 32.59
C LYS A 73 9.52 -4.04 31.16
N GLY A 74 9.46 -3.05 30.25
CA GLY A 74 9.64 -3.15 28.80
C GLY A 74 10.04 -4.53 28.27
N ARG A 75 9.07 -5.26 27.72
CA ARG A 75 9.29 -6.65 27.28
C ARG A 75 10.13 -6.64 26.00
N GLU A 76 11.27 -7.31 26.03
CA GLU A 76 12.05 -7.60 24.84
C GLU A 76 11.28 -8.60 23.97
N MET A 77 11.17 -8.27 22.69
CA MET A 77 10.44 -9.03 21.69
C MET A 77 11.34 -9.27 20.49
N THR A 78 11.11 -10.36 19.77
CA THR A 78 11.72 -10.58 18.45
C THR A 78 10.79 -10.07 17.36
N ARG A 79 11.32 -9.85 16.14
CA ARG A 79 10.49 -9.48 14.98
C ARG A 79 9.29 -10.40 14.75
N ASN A 80 9.39 -11.69 15.10
CA ASN A 80 8.29 -12.66 14.97
C ASN A 80 7.11 -12.39 15.92
N GLY A 81 7.35 -11.68 17.02
CA GLY A 81 6.30 -11.26 17.96
C GLY A 81 5.67 -9.92 17.63
N ALA A 82 6.16 -9.22 16.60
CA ALA A 82 5.70 -7.88 16.22
C ALA A 82 4.28 -7.88 15.69
N ASN A 83 3.58 -6.77 15.93
CA ASN A 83 2.25 -6.48 15.42
C ASN A 83 2.20 -5.10 14.75
N ILE A 84 1.04 -4.72 14.22
CA ILE A 84 0.84 -3.49 13.47
C ILE A 84 1.22 -2.20 14.22
N TYR A 85 1.14 -2.20 15.56
CA TYR A 85 1.53 -1.04 16.37
C TYR A 85 3.04 -0.98 16.60
N ASP A 86 3.69 -2.15 16.68
CA ASP A 86 5.15 -2.24 16.73
C ASP A 86 5.75 -1.74 15.42
N TYR A 87 5.18 -2.16 14.28
CA TYR A 87 5.59 -1.66 12.96
C TYR A 87 5.52 -0.14 12.89
N HIS A 88 4.43 0.50 13.33
CA HIS A 88 4.35 1.96 13.36
C HIS A 88 5.49 2.57 14.18
N ARG A 89 5.66 2.08 15.41
CA ARG A 89 6.63 2.64 16.35
C ARG A 89 8.06 2.55 15.83
N GLU A 90 8.44 1.42 15.24
CA GLU A 90 9.83 1.17 14.81
C GLU A 90 10.10 1.66 13.38
N LEU A 91 9.09 1.69 12.49
CA LEU A 91 9.31 1.87 11.05
C LEU A 91 8.78 3.18 10.48
N GLU A 92 7.81 3.85 11.13
CA GLU A 92 7.14 5.02 10.52
C GLU A 92 8.10 6.18 10.22
N SER A 93 9.08 6.42 11.09
CA SER A 93 10.10 7.47 10.87
C SER A 93 10.92 7.26 9.58
N THR A 94 11.06 6.01 9.14
CA THR A 94 11.82 5.63 7.94
C THR A 94 10.91 5.48 6.73
N LEU A 95 9.78 4.77 6.88
CA LEU A 95 8.90 4.43 5.76
C LEU A 95 7.94 5.56 5.40
N LYS A 96 7.55 6.42 6.36
CA LYS A 96 6.60 7.53 6.19
C LYS A 96 5.29 7.08 5.54
N LEU A 97 4.69 5.99 6.04
CA LEU A 97 3.47 5.44 5.48
C LEU A 97 2.26 6.31 5.79
N THR A 98 2.23 6.99 6.94
CA THR A 98 1.12 7.91 7.30
C THR A 98 1.00 9.10 6.34
N GLU A 99 2.12 9.51 5.74
CA GLU A 99 2.19 10.59 4.76
C GLU A 99 2.09 10.08 3.30
N SER A 100 2.00 8.76 3.11
CA SER A 100 1.93 8.14 1.78
C SER A 100 0.53 8.22 1.20
N LYS A 101 0.46 8.63 -0.08
CA LYS A 101 -0.80 8.80 -0.80
C LYS A 101 -0.75 8.09 -2.13
N SER A 102 -1.92 7.66 -2.59
CA SER A 102 -2.11 7.06 -3.90
C SER A 102 -3.40 7.57 -4.53
N VAL A 103 -3.44 7.65 -5.85
CA VAL A 103 -4.67 7.95 -6.61
C VAL A 103 -5.20 6.66 -7.20
N LEU A 104 -6.48 6.38 -6.98
CA LEU A 104 -7.20 5.32 -7.68
C LEU A 104 -7.40 5.69 -9.15
N LEU A 105 -6.93 4.84 -10.06
CA LEU A 105 -6.94 5.04 -11.52
C LEU A 105 -8.09 4.34 -12.24
N LYS A 106 -8.96 3.66 -11.48
CA LYS A 106 -10.13 2.96 -12.00
C LYS A 106 -11.41 3.64 -11.52
N GLY A 107 -12.27 4.01 -12.47
CA GLY A 107 -13.51 4.73 -12.18
C GLY A 107 -13.26 6.19 -11.86
N LYS A 108 -14.01 6.72 -10.87
CA LYS A 108 -13.81 8.11 -10.42
C LYS A 108 -12.48 8.20 -9.67
N PRO A 109 -11.61 9.19 -9.96
CA PRO A 109 -10.39 9.41 -9.19
C PRO A 109 -10.71 9.53 -7.70
N LEU A 110 -10.01 8.79 -6.85
CA LEU A 110 -10.05 8.88 -5.39
C LEU A 110 -8.63 9.02 -4.84
N LEU A 111 -8.42 9.93 -3.88
CA LEU A 111 -7.17 10.01 -3.12
C LEU A 111 -7.26 9.04 -1.95
N LEU A 112 -6.36 8.06 -1.91
CA LEU A 112 -6.32 6.99 -0.91
C LEU A 112 -5.16 7.21 0.06
N CYS A 113 -5.48 7.15 1.35
CA CYS A 113 -4.52 7.27 2.45
C CYS A 113 -4.70 6.11 3.46
N PRO A 114 -4.40 4.85 3.09
CA PRO A 114 -4.71 3.68 3.92
C PRO A 114 -4.12 3.71 5.32
N PHE A 115 -2.99 4.39 5.50
CA PHE A 115 -2.25 4.54 6.75
C PHE A 115 -2.46 5.88 7.47
N GLU A 116 -3.35 6.77 7.01
CA GLU A 116 -3.55 8.10 7.63
C GLU A 116 -3.81 8.04 9.14
N LYS A 117 -4.51 6.99 9.59
CA LYS A 117 -4.86 6.77 11.01
C LYS A 117 -3.93 5.78 11.71
N TRP A 118 -2.82 5.39 11.07
CA TRP A 118 -1.86 4.48 11.67
C TRP A 118 -1.10 5.21 12.78
N SER A 119 -1.09 4.64 13.98
CA SER A 119 -0.51 5.26 15.16
C SER A 119 -0.07 4.19 16.16
N SER A 120 0.99 4.48 16.91
CA SER A 120 1.48 3.63 18.01
C SER A 120 0.70 3.80 19.32
N THR A 121 -0.08 4.88 19.46
CA THR A 121 -0.79 5.23 20.71
C THR A 121 -2.27 4.84 20.69
N SER A 122 -2.86 4.69 19.50
CA SER A 122 -4.25 4.28 19.33
C SER A 122 -4.38 2.76 19.38
N TYR A 123 -4.27 2.18 20.59
CA TYR A 123 -4.58 0.76 20.80
C TYR A 123 -6.03 0.40 20.43
N SER A 124 -6.91 1.39 20.30
CA SER A 124 -8.36 1.24 20.14
C SER A 124 -8.87 1.27 18.69
N SER A 125 -8.05 1.65 17.70
CA SER A 125 -8.46 1.51 16.29
C SER A 125 -7.28 1.47 15.34
N PRO A 126 -6.83 0.28 14.91
CA PRO A 126 -6.03 0.19 13.70
C PRO A 126 -6.90 0.58 12.50
N MET A 127 -6.26 0.77 11.35
CA MET A 127 -6.95 1.09 10.10
C MET A 127 -8.07 0.06 9.83
N ALA A 128 -9.21 0.53 9.28
CA ALA A 128 -10.41 -0.29 9.17
C ALA A 128 -10.17 -1.61 8.43
N TRP A 129 -9.40 -1.57 7.34
CA TRP A 129 -9.02 -2.74 6.54
C TRP A 129 -8.17 -3.74 7.34
N TRP A 130 -7.20 -3.28 8.15
CA TRP A 130 -6.39 -4.15 9.02
C TRP A 130 -7.22 -4.76 10.15
N ARG A 131 -8.17 -3.99 10.71
CA ARG A 131 -9.09 -4.50 11.74
C ARG A 131 -9.94 -5.65 11.20
N VAL A 132 -10.46 -5.51 9.98
CA VAL A 132 -11.23 -6.57 9.31
C VAL A 132 -10.33 -7.78 9.03
N TYR A 133 -9.11 -7.57 8.54
CA TYR A 133 -8.12 -8.64 8.38
C TYR A 133 -7.90 -9.45 9.67
N ASN A 134 -7.62 -8.77 10.79
CA ASN A 134 -7.41 -9.45 12.07
C ASN A 134 -8.61 -10.31 12.48
N ARG A 135 -9.84 -9.81 12.29
CA ARG A 135 -11.05 -10.60 12.58
C ARG A 135 -11.21 -11.78 11.62
N LEU A 136 -10.99 -11.58 10.32
CA LEU A 136 -11.03 -12.65 9.32
C LEU A 136 -9.99 -13.74 9.58
N LYS A 137 -8.81 -13.38 10.09
CA LYS A 137 -7.74 -14.31 10.46
C LYS A 137 -8.15 -15.24 11.61
N HIS A 138 -8.92 -14.75 12.57
CA HIS A 138 -9.33 -15.52 13.75
C HIS A 138 -10.72 -16.16 13.64
N ASN A 139 -11.65 -15.53 12.91
CA ASN A 139 -13.04 -15.97 12.78
C ASN A 139 -13.60 -15.64 11.39
N ARG A 140 -13.12 -16.38 10.38
CA ARG A 140 -13.40 -16.11 8.97
C ARG A 140 -14.88 -16.17 8.61
N ILE A 141 -15.61 -17.17 9.13
CA ILE A 141 -17.00 -17.42 8.74
C ILE A 141 -17.89 -16.27 9.22
N GLU A 142 -17.84 -15.95 10.50
CA GLU A 142 -18.70 -14.90 11.09
C GLU A 142 -18.28 -13.51 10.61
N SER A 143 -16.98 -13.25 10.48
CA SER A 143 -16.44 -11.94 10.10
C SER A 143 -16.48 -11.68 8.59
N SER A 144 -16.84 -12.67 7.76
CA SER A 144 -16.90 -12.53 6.30
C SER A 144 -17.79 -11.37 5.83
N LYS A 145 -18.86 -11.08 6.59
CA LYS A 145 -19.80 -9.99 6.32
C LYS A 145 -19.19 -8.60 6.52
N GLU A 146 -18.08 -8.49 7.25
CA GLU A 146 -17.37 -7.22 7.44
C GLU A 146 -16.48 -6.86 6.23
N ALA A 147 -16.11 -7.85 5.42
CA ALA A 147 -15.31 -7.63 4.22
C ALA A 147 -16.14 -6.90 3.15
N ASN A 148 -15.63 -5.77 2.66
CA ASN A 148 -16.25 -5.00 1.59
C ASN A 148 -15.19 -4.49 0.60
N LEU A 149 -15.63 -3.96 -0.53
CA LEU A 149 -14.74 -3.55 -1.61
C LEU A 149 -13.82 -2.40 -1.18
N LEU A 150 -14.29 -1.50 -0.32
CA LEU A 150 -13.47 -0.42 0.24
C LEU A 150 -12.29 -0.97 1.05
N HIS A 151 -12.51 -2.03 1.84
CA HIS A 151 -11.45 -2.70 2.59
C HIS A 151 -10.43 -3.36 1.66
N CYS A 152 -10.86 -4.01 0.57
CA CYS A 152 -9.94 -4.57 -0.43
C CYS A 152 -9.10 -3.49 -1.12
N VAL A 153 -9.73 -2.43 -1.62
CA VAL A 153 -9.04 -1.34 -2.31
C VAL A 153 -8.01 -0.69 -1.37
N ASN A 154 -8.38 -0.41 -0.12
CA ASN A 154 -7.44 0.14 0.86
C ASN A 154 -6.32 -0.82 1.22
N ALA A 155 -6.61 -2.11 1.41
CA ALA A 155 -5.58 -3.11 1.70
C ALA A 155 -4.58 -3.24 0.54
N LEU A 156 -5.06 -3.30 -0.70
CA LEU A 156 -4.18 -3.43 -1.87
C LEU A 156 -3.37 -2.15 -2.12
N CYS A 157 -4.01 -0.99 -1.91
CA CYS A 157 -3.31 0.29 -1.92
C CYS A 157 -2.24 0.35 -0.82
N ALA A 158 -2.54 -0.18 0.38
CA ALA A 158 -1.58 -0.24 1.49
C ALA A 158 -0.39 -1.14 1.14
N LEU A 159 -0.62 -2.30 0.51
CA LEU A 159 0.44 -3.19 0.04
C LEU A 159 1.32 -2.48 -0.99
N LYS A 160 0.73 -1.80 -1.97
CA LYS A 160 1.46 -0.98 -2.95
C LYS A 160 2.34 0.06 -2.25
N GLN A 161 1.77 0.81 -1.30
CA GLN A 161 2.53 1.82 -0.55
C GLN A 161 3.70 1.18 0.20
N VAL A 162 3.48 0.10 0.95
CA VAL A 162 4.56 -0.62 1.65
C VAL A 162 5.66 -1.07 0.70
N MET A 163 5.31 -1.70 -0.42
CA MET A 163 6.28 -2.12 -1.44
C MET A 163 7.08 -0.94 -1.98
N THR A 164 6.43 0.20 -2.24
CA THR A 164 7.13 1.41 -2.70
C THR A 164 8.04 2.05 -1.65
N LYS A 165 7.89 1.70 -0.38
CA LYS A 165 8.72 2.21 0.71
C LYS A 165 9.92 1.33 1.07
N ILE A 166 10.06 0.16 0.44
CA ILE A 166 11.17 -0.75 0.68
C ILE A 166 12.14 -0.66 -0.52
N PRO A 167 13.34 -0.08 -0.37
CA PRO A 167 14.29 0.09 -1.48
C PRO A 167 14.62 -1.23 -2.20
N ASP A 168 14.80 -2.31 -1.46
CA ASP A 168 15.08 -3.65 -2.00
C ASP A 168 13.97 -4.15 -2.93
N VAL A 169 12.71 -3.77 -2.68
CA VAL A 169 11.57 -4.12 -3.54
C VAL A 169 11.49 -3.13 -4.71
N MET A 170 11.71 -1.85 -4.46
CA MET A 170 11.65 -0.81 -5.50
C MET A 170 12.72 -0.92 -6.58
N ARG A 171 13.86 -1.59 -6.32
CA ARG A 171 14.91 -1.80 -7.33
C ARG A 171 14.42 -2.51 -8.59
N LEU A 172 13.40 -3.37 -8.50
CA LEU A 172 12.81 -4.07 -9.64
C LEU A 172 11.60 -3.38 -10.25
N SER A 173 11.23 -2.18 -9.76
CA SER A 173 10.04 -1.46 -10.23
C SER A 173 10.06 -1.14 -11.73
N LEU A 174 11.25 -0.96 -12.33
CA LEU A 174 11.40 -0.78 -13.78
C LEU A 174 11.06 -2.07 -14.55
N ARG A 175 11.48 -3.23 -14.04
CA ARG A 175 11.22 -4.55 -14.67
C ARG A 175 9.74 -4.90 -14.67
N PHE A 176 9.02 -4.51 -13.62
CA PHE A 176 7.57 -4.70 -13.48
C PHE A 176 6.75 -3.49 -13.97
N ASN A 177 7.38 -2.55 -14.69
CA ASN A 177 6.71 -1.40 -15.29
C ASN A 177 5.95 -0.50 -14.31
N TRP A 178 6.29 -0.54 -13.02
CA TRP A 178 5.72 0.34 -12.01
C TRP A 178 6.21 1.77 -12.20
N VAL A 179 7.46 1.95 -12.59
CA VAL A 179 7.99 3.25 -12.99
C VAL A 179 8.45 3.13 -14.43
N GLN A 180 7.91 3.98 -15.30
CA GLN A 180 8.33 4.07 -16.69
C GLN A 180 8.44 5.55 -17.05
N ASP A 181 9.63 5.97 -17.45
CA ASP A 181 9.78 7.29 -18.05
C ASP A 181 10.57 7.12 -19.33
N SER A 182 9.88 7.12 -20.47
CA SER A 182 10.51 6.97 -21.79
C SER A 182 11.48 8.11 -22.12
N THR A 183 11.47 9.19 -21.33
CA THR A 183 12.35 10.33 -21.51
C THR A 183 13.63 10.25 -20.67
N VAL A 184 13.72 9.29 -19.73
CA VAL A 184 14.83 9.21 -18.77
C VAL A 184 15.54 7.87 -18.89
N ASN A 185 16.88 7.92 -18.99
CA ASN A 185 17.71 6.72 -19.01
C ASN A 185 17.52 5.91 -17.69
N PRO A 186 17.19 4.60 -17.76
CA PRO A 186 17.10 3.72 -16.59
C PRO A 186 18.30 3.81 -15.64
N GLU A 187 19.52 3.97 -16.16
CA GLU A 187 20.74 4.09 -15.34
C GLU A 187 20.76 5.36 -14.45
N ILE A 188 20.09 6.42 -14.90
CA ILE A 188 19.92 7.66 -14.12
C ILE A 188 18.77 7.50 -13.12
N LEU A 189 17.71 6.80 -13.51
CA LEU A 189 16.50 6.64 -12.71
C LEU A 189 16.71 5.67 -11.53
N LEU A 190 17.44 4.57 -11.72
CA LEU A 190 17.67 3.55 -10.67
C LEU A 190 18.24 4.13 -9.35
N PRO A 191 19.31 4.94 -9.35
CA PRO A 191 19.81 5.58 -8.13
C PRO A 191 18.78 6.47 -7.44
N LEU A 192 17.89 7.13 -8.19
CA LEU A 192 16.83 7.97 -7.63
C LEU A 192 15.75 7.12 -6.95
N LEU A 193 15.41 5.97 -7.52
CA LEU A 193 14.42 5.04 -6.95
C LEU A 193 14.89 4.39 -5.65
N HIS A 194 16.21 4.26 -5.44
CA HIS A 194 16.77 3.82 -4.15
C HIS A 194 16.59 4.86 -3.03
N LYS A 195 16.47 6.16 -3.38
CA LYS A 195 16.16 7.24 -2.43
C LYS A 195 14.65 7.35 -2.23
N VAL A 196 14.08 6.26 -1.74
CA VAL A 196 12.69 6.20 -1.30
C VAL A 196 12.41 7.37 -0.34
N ASN A 197 11.25 8.01 -0.47
CA ASN A 197 10.85 9.25 0.23
C ASN A 197 11.45 10.56 -0.27
N GLU A 198 12.44 10.54 -1.17
CA GLU A 198 12.99 11.75 -1.82
C GLU A 198 12.74 11.75 -3.33
N CYS A 199 12.28 10.64 -3.89
CA CYS A 199 12.04 10.48 -5.31
C CYS A 199 10.72 11.16 -5.73
N ASN A 200 10.83 12.22 -6.53
CA ASN A 200 9.69 12.94 -7.11
C ASN A 200 9.11 12.23 -8.34
N TYR A 201 8.69 10.97 -8.18
CA TYR A 201 8.11 10.13 -9.21
C TYR A 201 6.82 9.46 -8.74
N LEU A 202 6.01 9.04 -9.71
CA LEU A 202 4.86 8.19 -9.50
C LEU A 202 5.18 6.74 -9.88
N ALA A 203 4.78 5.82 -8.99
CA ALA A 203 4.76 4.39 -9.27
C ALA A 203 3.33 3.92 -9.56
N TYR A 204 3.13 3.33 -10.73
CA TYR A 204 1.85 2.89 -11.24
C TYR A 204 1.61 1.40 -11.04
N THR A 205 0.33 1.05 -11.06
CA THR A 205 -0.21 -0.29 -11.31
C THR A 205 -1.49 -0.11 -12.14
N GLU A 206 -2.26 -1.17 -12.35
CA GLU A 206 -3.57 -1.04 -12.97
C GLU A 206 -4.51 -0.14 -12.13
N PHE A 207 -4.45 -0.24 -10.81
CA PHE A 207 -5.35 0.48 -9.90
C PHE A 207 -4.80 1.78 -9.34
N PHE A 208 -3.49 1.94 -9.18
CA PHE A 208 -2.95 3.02 -8.35
C PHE A 208 -1.84 3.81 -9.03
N ALA A 209 -1.86 5.13 -8.85
CA ALA A 209 -0.69 5.99 -8.98
C ALA A 209 -0.21 6.37 -7.57
N THR A 210 0.92 5.85 -7.12
CA THR A 210 1.47 6.07 -5.78
C THR A 210 2.61 7.07 -5.82
N PHE A 211 2.55 8.09 -4.96
CA PHE A 211 3.63 9.07 -4.80
C PHE A 211 4.80 8.43 -4.04
N LEU A 212 6.00 8.43 -4.65
CA LEU A 212 7.18 7.81 -4.03
C LEU A 212 7.74 8.63 -2.87
N MET A 213 7.52 9.94 -2.87
CA MET A 213 7.79 10.83 -1.73
C MET A 213 6.50 11.18 -0.97
N PRO A 214 6.60 11.55 0.32
CA PRO A 214 5.49 12.10 1.08
C PRO A 214 4.89 13.35 0.43
N VAL A 215 3.56 13.50 0.53
CA VAL A 215 2.85 14.64 -0.09
C VAL A 215 1.73 15.19 0.77
N GLU A 216 1.63 16.52 0.87
CA GLU A 216 0.57 17.22 1.60
C GLU A 216 -0.65 17.51 0.69
N LEU A 217 -1.32 16.46 0.23
CA LEU A 217 -2.57 16.57 -0.54
C LEU A 217 -3.79 16.21 0.32
N GLY A 218 -4.75 17.12 0.46
CA GLY A 218 -6.05 16.87 1.08
C GLY A 218 -7.14 16.45 0.08
N SER A 219 -6.94 16.70 -1.22
CA SER A 219 -7.87 16.29 -2.27
C SER A 219 -7.17 16.11 -3.62
N ILE A 220 -7.83 15.42 -4.55
CA ILE A 220 -7.37 15.24 -5.93
C ILE A 220 -7.27 16.58 -6.66
N ASP A 221 -8.08 17.56 -6.28
CA ASP A 221 -8.11 18.86 -6.93
C ASP A 221 -6.80 19.64 -6.75
N GLN A 222 -6.00 19.28 -5.74
CA GLN A 222 -4.71 19.89 -5.45
C GLN A 222 -3.57 19.27 -6.27
N ILE A 223 -3.79 18.12 -6.93
CA ILE A 223 -2.77 17.46 -7.72
C ILE A 223 -2.42 18.31 -8.95
N ARG A 224 -1.12 18.46 -9.19
CA ARG A 224 -0.54 19.09 -10.39
C ARG A 224 0.37 18.05 -11.06
N PRO A 225 -0.14 17.25 -12.02
CA PRO A 225 0.58 16.10 -12.54
C PRO A 225 2.00 16.42 -13.03
N ARG A 226 2.19 17.50 -13.79
CA ARG A 226 3.51 17.92 -14.31
C ARG A 226 4.60 18.14 -13.28
N GLN A 227 4.27 18.26 -12.00
CA GLN A 227 5.28 18.36 -10.94
C GLN A 227 5.97 17.02 -10.66
N TRP A 228 5.43 15.91 -11.18
CA TRP A 228 5.87 14.55 -10.88
C TRP A 228 6.53 13.89 -12.09
N GLY A 229 7.62 13.15 -11.86
CA GLY A 229 8.14 12.21 -12.85
C GLY A 229 7.11 11.13 -13.16
N ASN A 230 7.10 10.64 -14.41
CA ASN A 230 6.12 9.65 -14.87
C ASN A 230 4.65 10.12 -14.72
N HIS A 231 4.31 11.38 -14.99
CA HIS A 231 2.95 11.91 -14.74
C HIS A 231 1.90 11.64 -15.84
N ASN A 232 2.29 11.06 -16.97
CA ASN A 232 1.43 10.98 -18.17
C ASN A 232 0.11 10.26 -17.91
N GLN A 233 0.15 9.08 -17.27
CA GLN A 233 -1.05 8.30 -16.99
C GLN A 233 -1.97 9.01 -15.99
N LEU A 234 -1.41 9.60 -14.92
CA LEU A 234 -2.19 10.38 -13.96
C LEU A 234 -2.87 11.59 -14.63
N SER A 235 -2.14 12.30 -15.50
CA SER A 235 -2.64 13.48 -16.24
C SER A 235 -3.86 13.13 -17.09
N GLY A 236 -3.76 12.05 -17.86
CA GLY A 236 -4.87 11.54 -18.67
C GLY A 236 -6.05 11.12 -17.81
N HIS A 237 -5.80 10.45 -16.67
CA HIS A 237 -6.86 9.97 -15.80
C HIS A 237 -7.63 11.10 -15.09
N ILE A 238 -6.93 12.11 -14.56
CA ILE A 238 -7.61 13.24 -13.87
C ILE A 238 -8.04 14.35 -14.82
N GLY A 239 -7.69 14.27 -16.10
CA GLY A 239 -8.04 15.26 -17.12
C GLY A 239 -7.35 16.61 -16.92
N ARG A 240 -6.13 16.63 -16.37
CA ARG A 240 -5.37 17.87 -16.09
C ARG A 240 -3.93 17.73 -16.57
N TRP A 241 -3.36 18.86 -16.95
CA TRP A 241 -1.96 19.01 -17.35
C TRP A 241 -1.19 19.72 -16.23
#